data_AF-A0A7M3Z1F7-F1
#
_entry.id   AF-A0A7M3Z1F7-F1
#
_cell.length_a   1.000
_cell.length_b   1.000
_cell.length_c   1.000
_cell.angle_alpha   90.00
_cell.angle_beta   90.00
_cell.angle_gamma   90.00
#
_symmetry.space_group_name_H-M   'P 1'
#
loop_
_entity.id
_entity.type
_entity.pdbx_description
1 polymer ?
#
loop_
_entity_poly.entity_id
_entity_poly.type
_entity_poly.pdbx_seq_one_letter_code
_entity_poly.pdbx_strand_id
1 'polypeptide(L)'
;MNHGGHQLKDGHQPAQNACNKVTTMNIEERLEQVASVINQIDDPKVPRNIRRQAKEACENWLLNKGRQLDVRIAMAQSKLEELYEDPNIPPEFGT
;
A
#
# COMPACT_ATOMS: atom_id res chain seq x y z
N MET A 1 -41.34 24.62 -54.14
CA MET A 1 -40.00 25.15 -54.44
C MET A 1 -39.39 25.69 -53.16
N ASN A 2 -38.15 25.26 -52.86
CA ASN A 2 -37.22 25.72 -51.79
C ASN A 2 -37.63 25.39 -50.34
N HIS A 3 -37.03 24.42 -49.62
CA HIS A 3 -35.62 24.20 -49.20
C HIS A 3 -35.05 25.25 -48.23
N GLY A 4 -34.53 24.78 -47.10
CA GLY A 4 -33.27 25.30 -46.54
C GLY A 4 -33.26 25.68 -45.05
N GLY A 5 -32.27 25.13 -44.32
CA GLY A 5 -31.80 25.58 -43.00
C GLY A 5 -32.13 24.59 -41.87
N HIS A 6 -31.44 23.45 -41.71
CA HIS A 6 -30.03 23.26 -41.32
C HIS A 6 -29.68 23.97 -39.99
N GLN A 7 -29.91 23.28 -38.87
CA GLN A 7 -29.38 23.65 -37.56
C GLN A 7 -28.15 22.79 -37.26
N LEU A 8 -26.98 23.35 -37.54
CA LEU A 8 -25.69 22.86 -37.03
C LEU A 8 -25.55 23.37 -35.60
N LYS A 9 -25.46 22.44 -34.65
CA LYS A 9 -25.09 22.71 -33.27
C LYS A 9 -23.64 22.31 -33.09
N ASP A 10 -22.75 23.22 -33.45
CA ASP A 10 -21.37 23.20 -32.99
C ASP A 10 -21.37 23.46 -31.48
N GLY A 11 -21.00 22.44 -30.73
CA GLY A 11 -21.01 22.43 -29.27
C GLY A 11 -19.90 21.52 -28.75
N HIS A 12 -18.68 21.97 -28.99
CA HIS A 12 -17.43 21.62 -28.31
C HIS A 12 -17.64 20.90 -26.96
N GLN A 13 -17.42 19.58 -26.90
CA GLN A 13 -17.24 18.88 -25.63
C GLN A 13 -15.84 19.21 -25.09
N PRO A 14 -15.71 19.88 -23.93
CA PRO A 14 -14.40 20.13 -23.36
C PRO A 14 -13.83 18.83 -22.77
N ALA A 15 -12.57 18.59 -23.16
CA ALA A 15 -11.56 17.71 -22.59
C ALA A 15 -11.88 17.07 -21.23
N GLN A 16 -12.02 15.74 -21.22
CA GLN A 16 -11.69 14.93 -20.05
C GLN A 16 -10.19 14.65 -20.08
N ASN A 17 -9.41 15.68 -19.75
CA ASN A 17 -7.99 15.51 -19.45
C ASN A 17 -7.91 14.75 -18.13
N ALA A 18 -7.72 13.42 -18.21
CA ALA A 18 -7.42 12.58 -17.07
C ALA A 18 -6.04 12.98 -16.53
N CYS A 19 -6.05 14.03 -15.71
CA CYS A 19 -4.91 14.41 -14.92
C CYS A 19 -4.64 13.25 -13.96
N ASN A 20 -3.57 12.49 -14.22
CA ASN A 20 -2.93 11.63 -13.25
C ASN A 20 -2.61 12.48 -12.03
N LYS A 21 -3.53 12.51 -11.06
CA LYS A 21 -3.23 13.01 -9.73
C LYS A 21 -2.19 12.07 -9.17
N VAL A 22 -0.93 12.46 -9.23
CA VAL A 22 0.06 12.01 -8.27
C VAL A 22 -0.42 12.59 -6.94
N THR A 23 -1.36 11.91 -6.31
CA THR A 23 -1.82 12.24 -4.97
C THR A 23 -0.64 11.93 -4.06
N THR A 24 -0.09 12.95 -3.41
CA THR A 24 0.82 12.78 -2.27
C THR A 24 0.13 11.87 -1.28
N MET A 25 0.52 10.59 -1.30
CA MET A 25 -0.04 9.57 -0.43
C MET A 25 0.24 9.95 1.01
N ASN A 26 -0.80 9.94 1.85
CA ASN A 26 -0.65 10.27 3.26
C ASN A 26 0.25 9.22 3.92
N ILE A 27 0.99 9.63 4.96
CA ILE A 27 1.90 8.72 5.66
C ILE A 27 1.18 7.49 6.20
N GLU A 28 -0.04 7.65 6.73
CA GLU A 28 -0.84 6.53 7.21
C GLU A 28 -1.23 5.57 6.07
N GLU A 29 -1.58 6.08 4.89
CA GLU A 29 -1.87 5.25 3.71
C GLU A 29 -0.61 4.47 3.28
N ARG A 30 0.57 5.09 3.38
CA ARG A 30 1.85 4.38 3.15
C ARG A 30 2.11 3.30 4.19
N LEU A 31 1.84 3.56 5.47
CA LEU A 31 2.00 2.55 6.52
C LEU A 31 1.05 1.36 6.31
N GLU A 32 -0.19 1.63 5.91
CA GLU A 32 -1.17 0.60 5.57
C GLU A 32 -0.73 -0.24 4.36
N GLN A 33 -0.16 0.41 3.33
CA GLN A 33 0.42 -0.32 2.19
C GLN A 33 1.60 -1.19 2.60
N VAL A 34 2.53 -0.67 3.40
CA VAL A 34 3.68 -1.45 3.90
C VAL A 34 3.20 -2.64 4.74
N ALA A 35 2.25 -2.43 5.65
CA ALA A 35 1.66 -3.50 6.44
C ALA A 35 0.96 -4.56 5.56
N SER A 36 0.31 -4.13 4.48
CA SER A 36 -0.29 -5.04 3.50
C SER A 36 0.75 -5.92 2.82
N VAL A 37 1.89 -5.34 2.40
CA VAL A 37 3.01 -6.10 1.81
C VAL A 37 3.61 -7.08 2.81
N ILE A 38 3.84 -6.66 4.06
CA ILE A 38 4.35 -7.55 5.11
C ILE A 38 3.38 -8.71 5.37
N ASN A 39 2.07 -8.44 5.37
CA ASN A 39 1.04 -9.47 5.56
C ASN A 39 0.96 -10.48 4.40
N GLN A 40 1.59 -10.23 3.24
CA GLN A 40 1.68 -11.24 2.17
C GLN A 40 2.53 -12.45 2.59
N ILE A 41 3.31 -12.33 3.66
CA ILE A 41 4.02 -13.45 4.27
C ILE A 41 3.07 -14.44 4.98
N ASP A 42 1.77 -14.13 5.10
CA ASP A 42 0.74 -15.07 5.58
C ASP A 42 0.41 -16.15 4.53
N ASP A 43 1.43 -16.91 4.15
CA ASP A 43 1.34 -18.04 3.22
C ASP A 43 1.48 -19.36 3.99
N PRO A 44 0.70 -20.42 3.67
CA PRO A 44 0.80 -21.73 4.31
C PRO A 44 2.21 -22.36 4.27
N LYS A 45 3.05 -22.00 3.29
CA LYS A 45 4.44 -22.45 3.17
C LYS A 45 5.39 -21.77 4.16
N VAL A 46 5.04 -20.59 4.66
CA VAL A 46 5.83 -19.86 5.64
C VAL A 46 5.64 -20.48 7.04
N PRO A 47 6.69 -20.69 7.85
CA PRO A 47 6.54 -21.20 9.20
C PRO A 47 5.65 -20.31 10.09
N ARG A 48 4.86 -20.94 10.97
CA ARG A 48 3.91 -20.23 11.86
C ARG A 48 4.57 -19.13 12.70
N ASN A 49 5.81 -19.35 13.16
CA ASN A 49 6.54 -18.35 13.94
C ASN A 49 6.77 -17.06 13.11
N ILE A 50 7.24 -17.22 11.87
CA ILE A 50 7.52 -16.10 10.97
C ILE A 50 6.23 -15.30 10.69
N ARG A 51 5.15 -16.00 10.33
CA ARG A 51 3.83 -15.37 10.11
C ARG A 51 3.35 -14.59 11.33
N ARG A 52 3.45 -15.19 12.51
CA ARG A 52 3.03 -14.55 13.77
C ARG A 52 3.85 -13.28 14.04
N GLN A 53 5.16 -13.36 13.95
CA GLN A 53 6.06 -12.24 14.22
C GLN A 53 5.85 -11.07 13.25
N ALA A 54 5.69 -11.35 11.95
CA ALA A 54 5.38 -10.34 10.95
C ALA A 54 4.06 -9.62 11.23
N LYS A 55 3.01 -10.39 11.56
CA LYS A 55 1.70 -9.85 11.93
C LYS A 55 1.78 -9.00 13.20
N GLU A 56 2.49 -9.46 14.22
CA GLU A 56 2.71 -8.71 15.46
C GLU A 56 3.48 -7.40 15.23
N ALA A 57 4.46 -7.39 14.31
CA ALA A 57 5.17 -6.16 13.95
C ALA A 57 4.21 -5.12 13.32
N CYS A 58 3.31 -5.57 12.44
CA CYS A 58 2.29 -4.72 11.84
C CYS A 58 1.28 -4.20 12.88
N GLU A 59 0.66 -5.09 13.65
CA GLU A 59 -0.43 -4.74 14.57
C GLU A 59 0.05 -3.92 15.77
N ASN A 60 1.19 -4.30 16.37
CA ASN A 60 1.67 -3.65 17.59
C ASN A 60 2.40 -2.33 17.31
N TRP A 61 2.96 -2.15 16.10
CA TRP A 61 3.77 -0.99 15.74
C TRP A 61 3.23 -0.25 14.52
N LEU A 62 3.30 -0.82 13.31
CA LEU A 62 2.96 -0.06 12.08
C LEU A 62 1.54 0.49 12.07
N LEU A 63 0.55 -0.25 12.57
CA LEU A 63 -0.86 0.15 12.56
C LEU A 63 -1.34 0.71 13.91
N ASN A 64 -0.44 0.82 14.89
CA ASN A 64 -0.76 1.27 16.23
C ASN A 64 -0.78 2.80 16.34
N LYS A 65 -1.95 3.40 16.05
CA LYS A 65 -2.19 4.84 16.14
C LYS A 65 -2.09 5.42 17.56
N GLY A 66 -1.97 4.58 18.59
CA GLY A 66 -1.74 4.99 19.97
C GLY A 66 -0.28 5.32 20.30
N ARG A 67 0.65 5.14 19.35
CA ARG A 67 2.09 5.41 19.51
C ARG A 67 2.55 6.51 18.56
N GLN A 68 3.65 7.17 18.91
CA GLN A 68 4.30 8.15 18.04
C GLN A 68 4.79 7.50 16.74
N LEU A 69 4.65 8.22 15.62
CA LEU A 69 5.00 7.74 14.29
C LEU A 69 6.43 7.20 14.21
N ASP A 70 7.40 7.96 14.71
CA ASP A 70 8.82 7.57 14.65
C ASP A 70 9.09 6.28 15.44
N VAL A 71 8.42 6.13 16.59
CA VAL A 71 8.51 4.92 17.41
C VAL A 71 7.88 3.72 16.69
N ARG A 72 6.74 3.91 16.03
CA ARG A 72 6.09 2.86 15.23
C ARG A 72 7.03 2.36 14.15
N ILE A 73 7.66 3.28 13.40
CA ILE A 73 8.57 2.95 12.30
C ILE A 73 9.81 2.26 12.83
N ALA A 74 10.50 2.85 13.81
CA ALA A 74 11.75 2.30 14.35
C ALA A 74 11.56 0.89 14.94
N MET A 75 10.48 0.68 15.70
CA MET A 75 10.21 -0.62 16.31
C MET A 75 9.76 -1.67 15.30
N ALA A 76 8.95 -1.28 14.31
CA ALA A 76 8.58 -2.18 13.23
C ALA A 76 9.81 -2.60 12.41
N GLN A 77 10.69 -1.65 12.09
CA GLN A 77 11.91 -1.92 11.35
C GLN A 77 12.81 -2.91 12.10
N SER A 78 13.11 -2.63 13.37
CA SER A 78 13.91 -3.53 14.21
C SER A 78 13.32 -4.94 14.33
N LYS A 79 11.97 -5.05 14.42
CA LYS A 79 11.30 -6.37 14.48
C LYS A 79 11.35 -7.12 13.16
N LEU A 80 11.30 -6.43 12.02
CA LEU A 80 11.42 -7.04 10.70
C LEU A 80 12.87 -7.43 10.39
N GLU A 81 13.85 -6.68 10.87
CA GLU A 81 15.27 -7.05 10.79
C GLU A 81 15.55 -8.34 11.57
N GLU A 82 15.06 -8.44 12.82
CA GLU A 82 15.14 -9.66 13.63
C GLU A 82 14.47 -10.86 12.92
N LEU A 83 13.35 -10.61 12.22
CA LEU A 83 12.66 -11.63 11.43
C LEU A 83 13.47 -12.08 10.21
N TYR A 84 14.16 -11.15 9.55
CA TYR A 84 14.99 -11.41 8.37
C TYR A 84 16.23 -12.23 8.72
N GLU A 85 16.76 -12.08 9.93
CA GLU A 85 17.86 -12.90 10.45
C GLU A 85 17.42 -14.31 10.89
N ASP A 86 16.11 -14.62 10.91
CA ASP A 86 15.62 -15.94 11.32
C ASP A 86 16.03 -17.02 10.28
N PRO A 87 16.73 -18.09 10.70
CA PRO A 87 17.19 -19.14 9.79
C PRO A 87 16.04 -19.93 9.12
N ASN A 88 14.80 -19.76 9.58
CA ASN A 88 13.62 -20.39 9.03
C ASN A 88 12.84 -19.47 8.07
N ILE A 89 13.32 -18.26 7.76
CA ILE A 89 12.68 -17.43 6.75
C ILE A 89 12.79 -18.12 5.38
N PRO A 90 11.68 -18.25 4.61
CA PRO A 90 11.77 -18.92 3.31
C PRO A 90 12.68 -18.14 2.34
N PRO A 91 13.43 -18.83 1.48
CA PRO A 91 14.40 -18.19 0.58
C PRO A 91 13.74 -17.21 -0.39
N GLU A 92 12.45 -17.36 -0.72
CA GLU A 92 11.70 -16.39 -1.53
C GLU A 92 11.54 -15.01 -0.87
N PHE A 93 11.71 -14.90 0.46
CA PHE A 93 11.62 -13.64 1.20
C PHE A 93 13.00 -13.09 1.63
N GLY A 94 14.08 -13.87 1.46
CA GLY A 94 15.44 -13.57 1.92
C GLY A 94 16.45 -13.17 0.83
N THR A 95 15.99 -12.52 -0.25
CA THR A 95 16.83 -12.06 -1.37
C THR A 95 17.52 -10.74 -1.08
#